data_AF-A0A371P8Z1-F1
#
_entry.id   AF-A0A371P8Z1-F1
#
_cell.length_a   1.000
_cell.length_b   1.000
_cell.length_c   1.000
_cell.angle_alpha   90.00
_cell.angle_beta   90.00
_cell.angle_gamma   90.00
#
_symmetry.space_group_name_H-M   'P 1'
#
loop_
_entity.id
_entity.type
_entity.pdbx_description
1 polymer ?
#
loop_
_entity_poly.entity_id
_entity_poly.type
_entity_poly.pdbx_seq_one_letter_code
_entity_poly.pdbx_strand_id
1 'polypeptide(L)'
;MRQRTRHLVALGAVTALTAGSGLAAIGSAEAATVPKTAIGLSSNGKNLTVFSLTTGKRTKALGQAKGLSGDTRLVGIDERPADHKIYGVGNKGGIYVVYRADGKVRKASQLSVPLEGTHFGVDFNPAADRLRIISDTGQNLRHDVSQKAPTTAVDGALNYEGAVATGVTAAAYTNSDNDPSSGTTLFDLDTVRDQVVQQVPANSGNLLVSGRFGPRQGPVAGFDVVGSNSGTRTADNVGFASLRPTNGGAATLYRVNLLSGKFTKVAQFDKDIADIAIAQPR
;
A
#
# COMPACT_ATOMS: atom_id res chain seq x y z
N MET A 1 -14.80 56.67 68.47
CA MET A 1 -13.60 56.67 67.60
C MET A 1 -14.08 56.50 66.16
N ARG A 2 -14.23 57.52 65.27
CA ARG A 2 -13.25 58.48 64.70
C ARG A 2 -12.00 57.74 64.19
N GLN A 3 -11.51 57.78 62.93
CA GLN A 3 -11.63 58.62 61.70
C GLN A 3 -11.21 57.71 60.50
N ARG A 4 -11.85 57.69 59.31
CA ARG A 4 -11.72 58.55 58.10
C ARG A 4 -10.30 58.93 57.63
N THR A 5 -9.85 58.41 56.48
CA THR A 5 -9.10 59.12 55.39
C THR A 5 -9.05 58.21 54.14
N ARG A 6 -9.86 58.44 53.08
CA ARG A 6 -9.77 59.33 51.90
C ARG A 6 -9.11 58.70 50.65
N HIS A 7 -9.96 58.67 49.63
CA HIS A 7 -9.83 58.49 48.18
C HIS A 7 -8.50 58.77 47.48
N LEU A 8 -8.27 58.02 46.39
CA LEU A 8 -7.94 58.60 45.09
C LEU A 8 -8.56 57.77 43.96
N VAL A 9 -9.49 58.41 43.24
CA VAL A 9 -9.93 58.04 41.89
C VAL A 9 -8.91 58.63 40.93
N ALA A 10 -8.39 57.83 40.00
CA ALA A 10 -7.74 58.34 38.80
C ALA A 10 -8.33 57.63 37.58
N LEU A 11 -8.99 58.44 36.76
CA LEU A 11 -9.53 58.16 35.44
C LEU A 11 -8.36 57.89 34.48
N GLY A 12 -8.39 56.79 33.72
CA GLY A 12 -7.34 56.44 32.76
C GLY A 12 -7.92 55.80 31.50
N ALA A 13 -8.19 56.67 30.51
CA ALA A 13 -8.45 56.45 29.09
C ALA A 13 -8.75 55.02 28.56
N VAL A 14 -9.97 54.88 28.00
CA VAL A 14 -10.28 53.95 26.92
C VAL A 14 -9.32 54.21 25.75
N THR A 15 -8.52 53.22 25.38
CA THR A 15 -7.92 53.11 24.05
C THR A 15 -8.41 51.82 23.42
N ALA A 16 -9.45 51.94 22.60
CA ALA A 16 -9.83 50.90 21.66
C ALA A 16 -8.76 50.86 20.56
N LEU A 17 -7.90 49.83 20.57
CA LEU A 17 -7.05 49.54 19.42
C LEU A 17 -7.77 48.54 18.52
N THR A 18 -8.27 49.05 17.41
CA THR A 18 -8.82 48.27 16.31
C THR A 18 -7.69 47.74 15.42
N ALA A 19 -7.86 46.49 14.98
CA ALA A 19 -7.34 45.90 13.75
C ALA A 19 -5.82 45.99 13.47
N GLY A 20 -5.09 44.99 13.96
CA GLY A 20 -3.90 44.46 13.29
C GLY A 20 -4.20 43.05 12.82
N SER A 21 -4.75 42.91 11.62
CA SER A 21 -5.00 41.63 10.95
C SER A 21 -3.67 40.96 10.64
N GLY A 22 -3.10 40.26 11.62
CA GLY A 22 -2.07 39.26 11.40
C GLY A 22 -2.71 38.03 10.78
N LEU A 23 -3.06 38.10 9.50
CA LEU A 23 -3.32 36.92 8.69
C LEU A 23 -1.98 36.19 8.59
N ALA A 24 -1.69 35.33 9.57
CA ALA A 24 -0.63 34.36 9.43
C ALA A 24 -0.94 33.63 8.12
N ALA A 25 -0.07 33.84 7.13
CA ALA A 25 -0.14 33.15 5.87
C ALA A 25 -0.25 31.66 6.22
N ILE A 26 -1.43 31.10 5.96
CA ILE A 26 -1.64 29.66 5.93
C ILE A 26 -0.62 29.21 4.90
N GLY A 27 0.50 28.67 5.38
CA GLY A 27 1.51 28.07 4.53
C GLY A 27 0.74 27.14 3.61
N SER A 28 0.84 27.40 2.32
CA SER A 28 0.21 26.56 1.32
C SER A 28 0.68 25.15 1.62
N ALA A 29 -0.22 24.30 2.12
CA ALA A 29 0.06 22.88 2.23
C ALA A 29 0.47 22.47 0.81
N GLU A 30 1.75 22.12 0.63
CA GLU A 30 2.19 21.54 -0.63
C GLU A 30 1.22 20.40 -0.92
N ALA A 31 0.53 20.49 -2.05
CA ALA A 31 -0.42 19.47 -2.45
C ALA A 31 0.36 18.16 -2.56
N ALA A 32 0.13 17.29 -1.58
CA ALA A 32 0.88 16.06 -1.42
C ALA A 32 0.83 15.27 -2.74
N THR A 33 2.00 15.05 -3.34
CA THR A 33 2.06 14.66 -4.75
C THR A 33 2.05 13.14 -4.89
N VAL A 34 0.86 12.58 -5.13
CA VAL A 34 0.72 11.16 -5.48
C VAL A 34 1.45 10.90 -6.81
N PRO A 35 2.27 9.83 -6.92
CA PRO A 35 2.89 9.43 -8.17
C PRO A 35 1.88 9.32 -9.31
N LYS A 36 2.27 9.76 -10.51
CA LYS A 36 1.37 9.71 -11.69
C LYS A 36 1.39 8.34 -12.38
N THR A 37 2.34 7.48 -12.03
CA THR A 37 2.57 6.20 -12.68
C THR A 37 2.92 5.11 -11.68
N ALA A 38 2.61 3.87 -12.04
CA ALA A 38 2.99 2.67 -11.30
C ALA A 38 3.53 1.60 -12.25
N ILE A 39 4.22 0.61 -11.69
CA ILE A 39 4.58 -0.63 -12.40
C ILE A 39 3.43 -1.61 -12.23
N GLY A 40 3.07 -2.32 -13.30
CA GLY A 40 2.10 -3.40 -13.28
C GLY A 40 2.72 -4.72 -13.74
N LEU A 41 2.30 -5.80 -13.11
CA LEU A 41 2.63 -7.17 -13.46
C LEU A 41 1.45 -7.82 -14.20
N SER A 42 1.71 -8.51 -15.31
CA SER A 42 0.65 -9.24 -16.04
C SER A 42 0.17 -10.48 -15.29
N SER A 43 -1.06 -10.95 -15.56
CA SER A 43 -1.68 -12.09 -14.86
C SER A 43 -0.93 -13.42 -15.02
N ASN A 44 -0.16 -13.58 -16.11
CA ASN A 44 0.73 -14.71 -16.28
C ASN A 44 2.06 -14.59 -15.50
N GLY A 45 2.30 -13.47 -14.84
CA GLY A 45 3.48 -13.19 -14.01
C GLY A 45 4.79 -12.99 -14.79
N LYS A 46 4.71 -12.78 -16.11
CA LYS A 46 5.90 -12.78 -16.99
C LYS A 46 6.25 -11.42 -17.58
N ASN A 47 5.33 -10.46 -17.62
CA ASN A 47 5.58 -9.16 -18.24
C ASN A 47 5.33 -8.02 -17.25
N LEU A 48 6.17 -7.01 -17.36
CA LEU A 48 6.12 -5.80 -16.56
C LEU A 48 5.89 -4.59 -17.48
N THR A 49 5.10 -3.65 -17.00
CA THR A 49 4.82 -2.40 -17.73
C THR A 49 4.69 -1.25 -16.75
N VAL A 50 5.01 -0.03 -17.19
CA VAL A 50 4.62 1.19 -16.49
C VAL A 50 3.30 1.69 -17.07
N PHE A 51 2.38 2.09 -16.21
CA PHE A 51 1.08 2.65 -16.60
C PHE A 51 0.79 3.94 -15.83
N SER A 52 -0.17 4.71 -16.33
CA SER A 52 -0.66 5.93 -15.69
C SER A 52 -1.75 5.63 -14.64
N LEU A 53 -1.56 6.12 -13.42
CA LEU A 53 -2.52 5.99 -12.31
C LEU A 53 -3.78 6.87 -12.48
N THR A 54 -3.87 7.64 -13.57
CA THR A 54 -5.05 8.46 -13.88
C THR A 54 -5.83 7.94 -15.09
N THR A 55 -5.15 7.31 -16.05
CA THR A 55 -5.77 6.88 -17.31
C THR A 55 -5.77 5.36 -17.51
N GLY A 56 -5.05 4.60 -16.68
CA GLY A 56 -4.88 3.15 -16.84
C GLY A 56 -4.08 2.74 -18.08
N LYS A 57 -3.59 3.70 -18.88
CA LYS A 57 -2.87 3.43 -20.12
C LYS A 57 -1.40 3.15 -19.85
N ARG A 58 -0.84 2.20 -20.60
CA ARG A 58 0.60 1.95 -20.63
C ARG A 58 1.36 3.19 -21.07
N THR A 59 2.37 3.58 -20.29
CA THR A 59 3.31 4.67 -20.61
C THR A 59 4.66 4.13 -21.10
N LYS A 60 5.08 2.95 -20.60
CA LYS A 60 6.32 2.28 -21.02
C LYS A 60 6.17 0.78 -20.90
N ALA A 61 6.58 0.02 -21.91
CA ALA A 61 6.77 -1.42 -21.76
C ALA A 61 8.15 -1.67 -21.11
N LEU A 62 8.18 -2.35 -19.95
CA LEU A 62 9.46 -2.79 -19.37
C LEU A 62 9.92 -4.09 -20.04
N GLY A 63 8.99 -5.01 -20.29
CA GLY A 63 9.24 -6.25 -21.00
C GLY A 63 9.08 -7.47 -20.11
N GLN A 64 9.75 -8.57 -20.46
CA GLN A 64 9.64 -9.82 -19.72
C GLN A 64 10.53 -9.84 -18.48
N ALA A 65 10.05 -10.46 -17.40
CA ALA A 65 10.81 -10.79 -16.20
C ALA A 65 11.87 -11.88 -16.48
N LYS A 66 12.89 -11.55 -17.27
CA LYS A 66 14.00 -12.45 -17.63
C LYS A 66 15.04 -12.46 -16.51
N GLY A 67 15.57 -13.66 -16.20
CA GLY A 67 16.54 -13.87 -15.12
C GLY A 67 16.00 -14.63 -13.90
N LEU A 68 14.76 -15.14 -13.98
CA LEU A 68 14.23 -16.08 -12.99
C LEU A 68 15.10 -17.34 -12.91
N SER A 69 15.34 -17.83 -11.69
CA SER A 69 16.20 -18.99 -11.40
C SER A 69 15.47 -19.96 -10.47
N GLY A 70 14.93 -21.03 -11.04
CA GLY A 70 14.09 -22.03 -10.37
C GLY A 70 12.59 -21.73 -10.49
N ASP A 71 12.23 -20.45 -10.51
CA ASP A 71 10.88 -19.92 -10.76
C ASP A 71 10.60 -19.77 -12.26
N THR A 72 9.32 -19.77 -12.62
CA THR A 72 8.84 -19.64 -14.01
C THR A 72 8.03 -18.37 -14.27
N ARG A 73 7.55 -17.73 -13.20
CA ARG A 73 6.84 -16.44 -13.22
C ARG A 73 6.93 -15.75 -11.86
N LEU A 74 6.67 -14.45 -11.83
CA LEU A 74 6.39 -13.72 -10.59
C LEU A 74 4.92 -13.93 -10.17
N VAL A 75 4.63 -13.85 -8.88
CA VAL A 75 3.28 -13.92 -8.30
C VAL A 75 2.82 -12.59 -7.71
N GLY A 76 3.75 -11.70 -7.37
CA GLY A 76 3.47 -10.33 -6.92
C GLY A 76 4.72 -9.47 -6.90
N ILE A 77 4.56 -8.15 -6.83
CA ILE A 77 5.62 -7.14 -6.82
C ILE A 77 5.31 -6.01 -5.85
N ASP A 78 6.35 -5.39 -5.29
CA ASP A 78 6.20 -4.14 -4.52
C ASP A 78 7.54 -3.37 -4.48
N GLU A 79 7.50 -2.06 -4.19
CA GLU A 79 8.69 -1.26 -3.87
C GLU A 79 9.03 -1.36 -2.37
N ARG A 80 10.28 -1.69 -2.06
CA ARG A 80 10.78 -1.58 -0.68
C ARG A 80 11.10 -0.12 -0.34
N PRO A 81 10.41 0.52 0.63
CA PRO A 81 10.64 1.94 0.96
C PRO A 81 12.08 2.25 1.37
N ALA A 82 12.76 1.30 2.04
CA ALA A 82 14.10 1.50 2.58
C ALA A 82 15.24 1.46 1.53
N ASP A 83 15.01 1.02 0.29
CA ASP A 83 16.02 1.12 -0.79
C ASP A 83 15.47 1.50 -2.17
N HIS A 84 14.17 1.76 -2.27
CA HIS A 84 13.44 2.15 -3.48
C HIS A 84 13.61 1.19 -4.67
N LYS A 85 13.98 -0.06 -4.39
CA LYS A 85 14.01 -1.12 -5.40
C LYS A 85 12.66 -1.79 -5.47
N ILE A 86 12.28 -2.18 -6.68
CA ILE A 86 11.14 -3.07 -6.88
C ILE A 86 11.62 -4.49 -6.59
N TYR A 87 10.89 -5.19 -5.73
CA TYR A 87 11.05 -6.62 -5.52
C TYR A 87 9.87 -7.35 -6.15
N GLY A 88 10.10 -8.61 -6.50
CA GLY A 88 9.05 -9.54 -6.92
C GLY A 88 9.25 -10.89 -6.27
N VAL A 89 8.14 -11.58 -6.01
CA VAL A 89 8.13 -12.96 -5.50
C VAL A 89 7.87 -13.90 -6.66
N GLY A 90 8.69 -14.95 -6.81
CA GLY A 90 8.53 -16.00 -7.81
C GLY A 90 7.59 -17.12 -7.36
N ASN A 91 7.03 -17.87 -8.29
CA ASN A 91 6.06 -18.93 -8.01
C ASN A 91 6.60 -20.17 -7.27
N LYS A 92 7.91 -20.24 -7.01
CA LYS A 92 8.55 -21.21 -6.12
C LYS A 92 9.28 -20.51 -4.96
N GLY A 93 8.88 -19.27 -4.65
CA GLY A 93 9.39 -18.49 -3.51
C GLY A 93 10.73 -17.82 -3.74
N GLY A 94 11.25 -17.74 -4.97
CA GLY A 94 12.42 -16.89 -5.22
C GLY A 94 12.08 -15.42 -4.99
N ILE A 95 12.94 -14.67 -4.30
CA ILE A 95 12.79 -13.22 -4.17
C ILE A 95 13.73 -12.56 -5.17
N TYR A 96 13.21 -11.61 -5.94
CA TYR A 96 13.92 -11.00 -7.05
C TYR A 96 13.90 -9.48 -6.92
N VAL A 97 15.02 -8.84 -7.26
CA VAL A 97 15.03 -7.41 -7.58
C VAL A 97 14.68 -7.24 -9.04
N VAL A 98 13.73 -6.35 -9.34
CA VAL A 98 13.27 -6.00 -10.68
C VAL A 98 13.93 -4.69 -11.13
N TYR A 99 14.58 -4.72 -12.30
CA TYR A 99 15.21 -3.54 -12.87
C TYR A 99 14.18 -2.66 -13.61
N ARG A 100 14.01 -1.41 -13.15
CA ARG A 100 13.10 -0.42 -13.78
C ARG A 100 13.47 -0.03 -15.22
N ALA A 101 14.70 -0.34 -15.64
CA ALA A 101 15.17 -0.04 -16.98
C ALA A 101 14.43 -0.90 -18.04
N ASP A 102 14.38 -2.21 -17.82
CA ASP A 102 14.01 -3.22 -18.81
C ASP A 102 13.24 -4.43 -18.24
N GLY A 103 12.79 -4.37 -16.99
CA GLY A 103 11.99 -5.41 -16.35
C GLY A 103 12.75 -6.72 -16.08
N LYS A 104 14.05 -6.80 -16.38
CA LYS A 104 14.86 -7.96 -16.00
C LYS A 104 14.88 -8.13 -14.49
N VAL A 105 15.09 -9.36 -14.05
CA VAL A 105 15.08 -9.72 -12.64
C VAL A 105 16.39 -10.39 -12.24
N ARG A 106 16.82 -10.15 -11.01
CA ARG A 106 17.97 -10.84 -10.39
C ARG A 106 17.55 -11.41 -9.06
N LYS A 107 17.80 -12.70 -8.85
CA LYS A 107 17.49 -13.36 -7.58
C LYS A 107 18.30 -12.70 -6.45
N ALA A 108 17.60 -12.31 -5.40
CA ALA A 108 18.15 -11.70 -4.19
C ALA A 108 18.19 -12.74 -3.05
N SER A 109 17.11 -13.51 -2.89
CA SER A 109 17.00 -14.54 -1.86
C SER A 109 15.96 -15.60 -2.24
N GLN A 110 15.65 -16.49 -1.30
CA GLN A 110 14.71 -17.59 -1.45
C GLN A 110 13.88 -17.70 -0.16
N LEU A 111 12.57 -17.85 -0.29
CA LEU A 111 11.72 -18.24 0.83
C LEU A 111 12.09 -19.65 1.31
N SER A 112 12.20 -19.84 2.63
CA SER A 112 12.39 -21.16 3.25
C SER A 112 11.10 -21.94 3.42
N VAL A 113 9.95 -21.30 3.17
CA VAL A 113 8.61 -21.88 3.23
C VAL A 113 7.99 -21.82 1.84
N PRO A 114 7.46 -22.93 1.31
CA PRO A 114 6.77 -22.93 0.02
C PRO A 114 5.54 -22.03 0.02
N LEU A 115 5.22 -21.47 -1.15
CA LEU A 115 3.98 -20.75 -1.35
C LEU A 115 2.81 -21.74 -1.49
N GLU A 116 1.70 -21.43 -0.83
CA GLU A 116 0.46 -22.19 -0.89
C GLU A 116 -0.64 -21.33 -1.50
N GLY A 117 -1.37 -21.88 -2.48
CA GLY A 117 -2.44 -21.17 -3.16
C GLY A 117 -2.11 -20.75 -4.59
N THR A 118 -2.96 -19.91 -5.17
CA THR A 118 -2.89 -19.50 -6.58
C THR A 118 -2.91 -17.99 -6.79
N HIS A 119 -3.41 -17.23 -5.81
CA HIS A 119 -3.45 -15.77 -5.83
C HIS A 119 -2.78 -15.24 -4.57
N PHE A 120 -1.97 -14.20 -4.72
CA PHE A 120 -1.07 -13.73 -3.67
C PHE A 120 -1.09 -12.21 -3.57
N GLY A 121 -1.09 -11.71 -2.34
CA GLY A 121 -0.76 -10.32 -2.03
C GLY A 121 0.69 -10.24 -1.58
N VAL A 122 1.44 -9.24 -2.06
CA VAL A 122 2.85 -9.03 -1.74
C VAL A 122 3.06 -7.54 -1.48
N ASP A 123 3.57 -7.19 -0.31
CA ASP A 123 3.78 -5.78 0.06
C ASP A 123 4.82 -5.64 1.18
N PHE A 124 5.65 -4.61 1.16
CA PHE A 124 6.59 -4.30 2.22
C PHE A 124 5.91 -3.55 3.34
N ASN A 125 6.10 -4.01 4.57
CA ASN A 125 5.83 -3.19 5.75
C ASN A 125 6.94 -2.14 5.89
N PRO A 126 6.64 -0.83 5.75
CA PRO A 126 7.66 0.22 5.84
C PRO A 126 8.36 0.28 7.21
N ALA A 127 7.59 0.16 8.30
CA ALA A 127 8.11 0.25 9.67
C ALA A 127 8.91 -0.99 10.10
N ALA A 128 8.50 -2.19 9.66
CA ALA A 128 9.21 -3.42 10.00
C ALA A 128 10.35 -3.76 9.02
N ASP A 129 10.35 -3.14 7.84
CA ASP A 129 11.22 -3.47 6.71
C ASP A 129 11.16 -4.97 6.37
N ARG A 130 9.94 -5.51 6.27
CA ARG A 130 9.69 -6.93 5.97
C ARG A 130 8.69 -7.06 4.84
N LEU A 131 8.96 -8.00 3.95
CA LEU A 131 8.05 -8.38 2.88
C LEU A 131 6.95 -9.28 3.44
N ARG A 132 5.70 -8.87 3.32
CA ARG A 132 4.51 -9.68 3.59
C ARG A 132 4.15 -10.45 2.33
N ILE A 133 3.81 -11.73 2.48
CA ILE A 133 3.21 -12.53 1.42
C ILE A 133 1.97 -13.21 2.00
N ILE A 134 0.80 -12.93 1.44
CA ILE A 134 -0.45 -13.63 1.79
C ILE A 134 -1.00 -14.39 0.59
N SER A 135 -1.94 -15.31 0.81
CA SER A 135 -2.58 -16.04 -0.29
C SER A 135 -4.07 -16.35 -0.09
N ASP A 136 -4.71 -16.78 -1.18
CA ASP A 136 -6.10 -17.23 -1.23
C ASP A 136 -6.40 -18.45 -0.34
N THR A 137 -5.39 -19.16 0.17
CA THR A 137 -5.55 -20.27 1.12
C THR A 137 -5.46 -19.84 2.59
N GLY A 138 -5.24 -18.54 2.84
CA GLY A 138 -5.03 -18.00 4.18
C GLY A 138 -3.58 -18.07 4.66
N GLN A 139 -2.63 -18.40 3.76
CA GLN A 139 -1.21 -18.35 4.08
C GLN A 139 -0.80 -16.92 4.43
N ASN A 140 0.07 -16.78 5.42
CA ASN A 140 0.54 -15.49 5.90
C ASN A 140 2.03 -15.59 6.27
N LEU A 141 2.90 -15.06 5.41
CA LEU A 141 4.35 -15.14 5.56
C LEU A 141 4.96 -13.74 5.74
N ARG A 142 6.05 -13.68 6.48
CA ARG A 142 6.95 -12.52 6.51
C ARG A 142 8.35 -12.94 6.12
N HIS A 143 8.98 -12.17 5.23
CA HIS A 143 10.35 -12.42 4.79
C HIS A 143 11.24 -11.20 5.02
N ASP A 144 12.43 -11.46 5.54
CA ASP A 144 13.43 -10.42 5.84
C ASP A 144 14.48 -10.32 4.74
N VAL A 145 14.28 -9.38 3.81
CA VAL A 145 15.22 -9.14 2.70
C VAL A 145 16.44 -8.29 3.09
N SER A 146 16.45 -7.72 4.29
CA SER A 146 17.52 -6.81 4.75
C SER A 146 18.78 -7.56 5.20
N GLN A 147 18.63 -8.84 5.54
CA GLN A 147 19.69 -9.65 6.13
C GLN A 147 20.55 -10.34 5.08
N LYS A 148 21.82 -10.60 5.42
CA LYS A 148 22.71 -11.42 4.58
C LYS A 148 22.21 -12.87 4.43
N ALA A 149 21.57 -13.40 5.47
CA ALA A 149 20.88 -14.68 5.46
C ALA A 149 19.38 -14.46 5.74
N PRO A 150 18.58 -14.18 4.69
CA PRO A 150 17.15 -13.92 4.82
C PRO A 150 16.39 -15.08 5.45
N THR A 151 15.44 -14.75 6.33
CA THR A 151 14.57 -15.73 6.99
C THR A 151 13.11 -15.53 6.58
N THR A 152 12.36 -16.62 6.45
CA THR A 152 10.89 -16.58 6.31
C THR A 152 10.23 -17.05 7.59
N ALA A 153 9.39 -16.20 8.18
CA ALA A 153 8.51 -16.55 9.27
C ALA A 153 7.12 -16.94 8.73
N VAL A 154 6.53 -17.98 9.30
CA VAL A 154 5.12 -18.33 9.13
C VAL A 154 4.35 -17.66 10.27
N ASP A 155 3.48 -16.72 9.93
CA ASP A 155 2.60 -16.05 10.89
C ASP A 155 1.29 -16.82 11.06
N GLY A 156 0.42 -16.36 11.97
CA GLY A 156 -0.93 -16.89 12.10
C GLY A 156 -1.69 -16.82 10.78
N ALA A 157 -2.39 -17.89 10.42
CA ALA A 157 -3.21 -17.95 9.22
C ALA A 157 -4.22 -16.79 9.20
N LEU A 158 -4.48 -16.25 8.01
CA LEU A 158 -5.53 -15.25 7.86
C LEU A 158 -6.85 -15.82 8.37
N ASN A 159 -7.55 -15.07 9.23
CA ASN A 159 -8.72 -15.61 9.91
C ASN A 159 -9.77 -14.55 10.24
N TYR A 160 -11.03 -14.96 10.18
CA TYR A 160 -12.16 -14.25 10.76
C TYR A 160 -12.54 -14.95 12.05
N GLU A 161 -12.30 -14.30 13.19
CA GLU A 161 -12.65 -14.82 14.52
C GLU A 161 -12.09 -16.24 14.77
N GLY A 162 -10.87 -16.50 14.32
CA GLY A 162 -10.18 -17.80 14.46
C GLY A 162 -10.49 -18.82 13.37
N ALA A 163 -11.49 -18.59 12.52
CA ALA A 163 -11.75 -19.43 11.34
C ALA A 163 -10.88 -19.00 10.17
N VAL A 164 -10.13 -19.94 9.56
CA VAL A 164 -9.24 -19.65 8.43
C VAL A 164 -10.02 -18.99 7.29
N ALA A 165 -9.53 -17.82 6.87
CA ALA A 165 -10.05 -17.06 5.77
C ALA A 165 -9.44 -17.56 4.46
N THR A 166 -10.29 -17.94 3.51
CA THR A 166 -9.92 -18.20 2.12
C THR A 166 -10.40 -17.06 1.24
N GLY A 167 -9.65 -16.73 0.18
CA GLY A 167 -10.02 -15.72 -0.81
C GLY A 167 -9.46 -14.32 -0.59
N VAL A 168 -8.50 -14.16 0.33
CA VAL A 168 -7.76 -12.91 0.50
C VAL A 168 -6.59 -12.90 -0.50
N THR A 169 -6.58 -11.97 -1.45
CA THR A 169 -5.71 -12.08 -2.64
C THR A 169 -4.84 -10.88 -2.93
N ALA A 170 -4.96 -9.79 -2.16
CA ALA A 170 -4.07 -8.64 -2.26
C ALA A 170 -3.92 -7.98 -0.88
N ALA A 171 -2.80 -7.32 -0.65
CA ALA A 171 -2.43 -6.71 0.63
C ALA A 171 -1.65 -5.42 0.36
N ALA A 172 -1.81 -4.41 1.21
CA ALA A 172 -1.05 -3.16 1.15
C ALA A 172 -0.91 -2.50 2.53
N TYR A 173 0.30 -2.06 2.88
CA TYR A 173 0.58 -1.30 4.08
C TYR A 173 0.42 0.21 3.87
N THR A 174 -0.11 0.90 4.88
CA THR A 174 -0.10 2.36 4.93
C THR A 174 1.28 2.92 5.29
N ASN A 175 1.44 4.22 5.07
CA ASN A 175 2.60 5.03 5.47
C ASN A 175 3.90 4.50 4.88
N SER A 176 3.93 4.40 3.55
CA SER A 176 5.08 3.98 2.76
C SER A 176 6.20 5.02 2.76
N ASP A 177 6.73 5.28 3.95
CA ASP A 177 7.86 6.15 4.26
C ASP A 177 8.85 5.44 5.19
N ASN A 178 10.01 6.05 5.41
CA ASN A 178 11.05 5.52 6.29
C ASN A 178 11.05 6.20 7.68
N ASP A 179 9.99 6.95 8.03
CA ASP A 179 9.91 7.60 9.34
C ASP A 179 9.43 6.60 10.39
N PRO A 180 10.27 6.23 11.38
CA PRO A 180 9.90 5.24 12.40
C PRO A 180 8.72 5.69 13.28
N SER A 181 8.34 6.97 13.26
CA SER A 181 7.21 7.51 14.02
C SER A 181 5.85 7.36 13.31
N SER A 182 5.80 7.06 12.01
CA SER A 182 4.55 6.98 11.24
C SER A 182 3.70 5.75 11.62
N GLY A 183 4.34 4.64 12.01
CA GLY A 183 3.67 3.34 12.18
C GLY A 183 3.04 2.83 10.88
N THR A 184 2.50 1.61 10.87
CA THR A 184 1.88 1.02 9.66
C THR A 184 0.61 0.26 10.00
N THR A 185 -0.35 0.26 9.07
CA THR A 185 -1.56 -0.55 9.12
C THR A 185 -1.63 -1.39 7.86
N LEU A 186 -1.95 -2.68 8.01
CA LEU A 186 -2.15 -3.59 6.88
C LEU A 186 -3.62 -3.64 6.49
N PHE A 187 -3.91 -3.45 5.21
CA PHE A 187 -5.21 -3.70 4.62
C PHE A 187 -5.10 -4.77 3.54
N ASP A 188 -6.10 -5.65 3.48
CA ASP A 188 -6.20 -6.71 2.48
C ASP A 188 -7.50 -6.62 1.69
N LEU A 189 -7.51 -7.27 0.53
CA LEU A 189 -8.69 -7.47 -0.29
C LEU A 189 -9.14 -8.93 -0.23
N ASP A 190 -10.30 -9.18 0.39
CA ASP A 190 -11.01 -10.45 0.27
C ASP A 190 -11.91 -10.40 -0.96
N THR A 191 -11.44 -11.03 -2.05
CA THR A 191 -12.13 -11.06 -3.34
C THR A 191 -13.24 -12.11 -3.41
N VAL A 192 -13.36 -12.99 -2.41
CA VAL A 192 -14.48 -13.92 -2.30
C VAL A 192 -15.67 -13.26 -1.60
N ARG A 193 -15.41 -12.44 -0.58
CA ARG A 193 -16.43 -11.70 0.20
C ARG A 193 -16.67 -10.27 -0.29
N ASP A 194 -15.88 -9.81 -1.26
CA ASP A 194 -15.93 -8.47 -1.88
C ASP A 194 -15.75 -7.33 -0.87
N GLN A 195 -14.72 -7.44 -0.04
CA GLN A 195 -14.48 -6.50 1.06
C GLN A 195 -13.01 -6.13 1.25
N VAL A 196 -12.80 -4.89 1.67
CA VAL A 196 -11.55 -4.44 2.29
C VAL A 196 -11.59 -4.84 3.75
N VAL A 197 -10.49 -5.43 4.21
CA VAL A 197 -10.31 -5.81 5.61
C VAL A 197 -9.01 -5.24 6.14
N GLN A 198 -8.98 -4.93 7.42
CA GLN A 198 -7.77 -4.59 8.16
C GLN A 198 -7.21 -5.85 8.81
N GLN A 199 -5.92 -6.13 8.63
CA GLN A 199 -5.25 -7.26 9.27
C GLN A 199 -4.56 -6.81 10.56
N VAL A 200 -5.19 -7.06 11.71
CA VAL A 200 -4.74 -6.52 13.00
C VAL A 200 -5.01 -7.48 14.17
N PRO A 201 -3.96 -7.92 14.90
CA PRO A 201 -2.53 -7.77 14.58
C PRO A 201 -2.14 -8.54 13.31
N ALA A 202 -1.28 -7.95 12.46
CA ALA A 202 -0.88 -8.58 11.20
C ALA A 202 -0.26 -9.98 11.39
N ASN A 203 0.59 -10.15 12.40
CA ASN A 203 1.26 -11.44 12.64
C ASN A 203 0.33 -12.53 13.21
N SER A 204 -0.86 -12.16 13.68
CA SER A 204 -1.89 -13.11 14.11
C SER A 204 -2.83 -13.50 12.96
N GLY A 205 -2.82 -12.76 11.85
CA GLY A 205 -3.70 -13.01 10.70
C GLY A 205 -5.15 -12.57 10.89
N ASN A 206 -5.49 -11.92 12.00
CA ASN A 206 -6.87 -11.55 12.31
C ASN A 206 -7.38 -10.47 11.34
N LEU A 207 -8.54 -10.71 10.74
CA LEU A 207 -9.16 -9.82 9.76
C LEU A 207 -10.38 -9.13 10.36
N LEU A 208 -10.39 -7.79 10.31
CA LEU A 208 -11.52 -6.96 10.68
C LEU A 208 -12.09 -6.29 9.43
N VAL A 209 -13.40 -6.37 9.23
CA VAL A 209 -14.05 -5.81 8.03
C VAL A 209 -14.07 -4.28 8.10
N SER A 210 -13.48 -3.63 7.10
CA SER A 210 -13.58 -2.17 6.92
C SER A 210 -14.82 -1.82 6.10
N GLY A 211 -15.03 -2.52 4.98
CA GLY A 211 -16.26 -2.38 4.21
C GLY A 211 -16.22 -3.08 2.86
N ARG A 212 -17.37 -3.07 2.18
CA ARG A 212 -17.56 -3.76 0.90
C ARG A 212 -17.24 -2.86 -0.29
N PHE A 213 -16.58 -3.40 -1.31
CA PHE A 213 -16.24 -2.64 -2.52
C PHE A 213 -17.23 -2.80 -3.68
N GLY A 214 -18.26 -3.64 -3.56
CA GLY A 214 -19.40 -3.68 -4.48
C GLY A 214 -19.65 -5.06 -5.09
N PRO A 215 -19.89 -5.17 -6.42
CA PRO A 215 -20.26 -6.42 -7.07
C PRO A 215 -19.09 -7.39 -7.15
N ARG A 216 -19.41 -8.68 -7.29
CA ARG A 216 -18.44 -9.78 -7.26
C ARG A 216 -17.30 -9.62 -8.26
N GLN A 217 -16.08 -9.65 -7.74
CA GLN A 217 -14.85 -9.55 -8.54
C GLN A 217 -14.18 -10.91 -8.72
N GLY A 218 -13.31 -11.00 -9.72
CA GLY A 218 -12.45 -12.17 -9.90
C GLY A 218 -11.32 -12.18 -8.86
N PRO A 219 -10.66 -13.33 -8.69
CA PRO A 219 -9.62 -13.49 -7.67
C PRO A 219 -8.29 -12.78 -8.01
N VAL A 220 -8.11 -12.37 -9.27
CA VAL A 220 -6.92 -11.65 -9.73
C VAL A 220 -7.05 -10.17 -9.33
N ALA A 221 -6.32 -9.81 -8.28
CA ALA A 221 -6.28 -8.48 -7.70
C ALA A 221 -4.85 -8.04 -7.40
N GLY A 222 -4.61 -6.73 -7.45
CA GLY A 222 -3.41 -6.07 -6.99
C GLY A 222 -3.80 -4.88 -6.13
N PHE A 223 -3.02 -4.57 -5.11
CA PHE A 223 -3.35 -3.53 -4.16
C PHE A 223 -2.07 -2.87 -3.65
N ASP A 224 -2.07 -1.54 -3.61
CA ASP A 224 -0.94 -0.76 -3.11
C ASP A 224 -1.48 0.54 -2.50
N VAL A 225 -0.83 1.00 -1.44
CA VAL A 225 -1.12 2.25 -0.76
C VAL A 225 0.11 3.14 -0.84
N VAL A 226 -0.09 4.32 -1.40
CA VAL A 226 0.95 5.34 -1.47
C VAL A 226 0.65 6.46 -0.49
N GLY A 227 1.69 6.87 0.22
CA GLY A 227 1.67 8.06 1.04
C GLY A 227 1.68 9.32 0.18
N SER A 228 0.85 10.29 0.53
CA SER A 228 0.99 11.65 0.04
C SER A 228 1.89 12.38 1.04
N ASN A 229 3.13 12.72 0.66
CA ASN A 229 4.07 13.28 1.62
C ASN A 229 3.81 14.77 1.90
N SER A 230 3.98 15.18 3.15
CA SER A 230 4.28 16.56 3.55
C SER A 230 5.62 16.55 4.28
N GLY A 231 6.70 16.92 3.58
CA GLY A 231 8.07 16.72 4.07
C GLY A 231 8.47 15.24 4.10
N THR A 232 9.01 14.75 5.22
CA THR A 232 9.48 13.36 5.38
C THR A 232 8.43 12.38 5.87
N ARG A 233 7.16 12.82 6.03
CA ARG A 233 6.07 12.00 6.58
C ARG A 233 4.92 11.87 5.59
N THR A 234 4.30 10.70 5.60
CA THR A 234 2.99 10.49 4.96
C THR A 234 1.94 11.35 5.66
N ALA A 235 1.32 12.28 4.92
CA ALA A 235 0.23 13.13 5.36
C ALA A 235 -1.13 12.47 5.16
N ASP A 236 -1.35 11.82 4.01
CA ASP A 236 -2.53 10.99 3.73
C ASP A 236 -2.14 9.67 3.06
N ASN A 237 -2.98 8.65 3.23
CA ASN A 237 -2.84 7.38 2.52
C ASN A 237 -3.83 7.31 1.35
N VAL A 238 -3.34 6.95 0.18
CA VAL A 238 -4.16 6.78 -1.02
C VAL A 238 -4.04 5.35 -1.53
N GLY A 239 -5.10 4.56 -1.35
CA GLY A 239 -5.17 3.19 -1.87
C GLY A 239 -5.51 3.15 -3.36
N PHE A 240 -4.84 2.28 -4.09
CA PHE A 240 -5.16 1.91 -5.46
C PHE A 240 -5.27 0.41 -5.59
N ALA A 241 -6.20 -0.05 -6.43
CA ALA A 241 -6.35 -1.47 -6.72
C ALA A 241 -6.50 -1.74 -8.22
N SER A 242 -5.92 -2.84 -8.67
CA SER A 242 -6.28 -3.48 -9.93
C SER A 242 -7.24 -4.62 -9.63
N LEU A 243 -8.42 -4.65 -10.24
CA LEU A 243 -9.35 -5.76 -10.09
C LEU A 243 -9.80 -6.29 -11.45
N ARG A 244 -9.66 -7.61 -11.62
CA ARG A 244 -10.14 -8.30 -12.81
C ARG A 244 -11.57 -8.83 -12.60
N PRO A 245 -12.51 -8.60 -13.54
CA PRO A 245 -13.85 -9.16 -13.44
C PRO A 245 -13.88 -10.69 -13.46
N THR A 246 -14.92 -11.28 -12.88
CA THR A 246 -15.15 -12.75 -12.83
C THR A 246 -15.31 -13.39 -14.20
N ASN A 247 -15.86 -12.66 -15.17
CA ASN A 247 -16.04 -13.13 -16.56
C ASN A 247 -14.78 -12.93 -17.43
N GLY A 248 -13.65 -12.52 -16.83
CA GLY A 248 -12.41 -12.24 -17.53
C GLY A 248 -12.35 -10.80 -18.08
N GLY A 249 -11.60 -10.61 -19.17
CA GLY A 249 -11.35 -9.28 -19.73
C GLY A 249 -10.21 -8.52 -19.05
N ALA A 250 -10.10 -7.23 -19.36
CA ALA A 250 -9.08 -6.35 -18.79
C ALA A 250 -9.48 -5.88 -17.40
N ALA A 251 -8.51 -5.78 -16.49
CA ALA A 251 -8.73 -5.26 -15.16
C ALA A 251 -9.11 -3.78 -15.18
N THR A 252 -9.72 -3.33 -14.09
CA THR A 252 -10.04 -1.91 -13.85
C THR A 252 -9.18 -1.38 -12.71
N LEU A 253 -8.64 -0.18 -12.89
CA LEU A 253 -7.95 0.59 -11.87
C LEU A 253 -8.98 1.33 -11.01
N TYR A 254 -8.86 1.18 -9.70
CA TYR A 254 -9.70 1.85 -8.70
C TYR A 254 -8.85 2.66 -7.73
N ARG A 255 -9.45 3.74 -7.21
CA ARG A 255 -9.07 4.32 -5.92
C ARG A 255 -9.87 3.61 -4.83
N VAL A 256 -9.22 3.34 -3.71
CA VAL A 256 -9.78 2.61 -2.58
C VAL A 256 -9.82 3.53 -1.36
N ASN A 257 -10.99 3.66 -0.75
CA ASN A 257 -11.11 4.23 0.58
C ASN A 257 -10.93 3.10 1.61
N LEU A 258 -9.81 3.12 2.32
CA LEU A 258 -9.38 2.01 3.20
C LEU A 258 -10.37 1.73 4.33
N LEU A 259 -10.96 2.77 4.92
CA LEU A 259 -11.82 2.65 6.10
C LEU A 259 -13.25 2.25 5.76
N SER A 260 -13.80 2.76 4.66
CA SER A 260 -15.17 2.42 4.22
C SER A 260 -15.22 1.22 3.26
N GLY A 261 -14.06 0.79 2.75
CA GLY A 261 -13.95 -0.20 1.68
C GLY A 261 -14.49 0.26 0.32
N LYS A 262 -14.88 1.52 0.14
CA LYS A 262 -15.47 2.00 -1.12
C LYS A 262 -14.44 2.08 -2.24
N PHE A 263 -14.76 1.47 -3.38
CA PHE A 263 -13.97 1.57 -4.61
C PHE A 263 -14.55 2.62 -5.54
N THR A 264 -13.68 3.49 -6.08
CA THR A 264 -14.04 4.50 -7.08
C THR A 264 -13.26 4.22 -8.35
N LYS A 265 -13.98 3.93 -9.44
CA LYS A 265 -13.34 3.63 -10.74
C LYS A 265 -12.51 4.81 -11.21
N VAL A 266 -11.27 4.53 -11.61
CA VAL A 266 -10.38 5.50 -12.26
C VAL A 266 -10.40 5.27 -13.76
N ALA A 267 -10.00 4.08 -14.21
CA ALA A 267 -9.89 3.74 -15.62
C ALA A 267 -9.88 2.22 -15.83
N GLN A 268 -10.14 1.78 -17.06
CA GLN A 268 -9.88 0.40 -17.46
C GLN A 268 -8.47 0.29 -18.05
N PHE A 269 -7.74 -0.77 -17.72
CA PHE A 269 -6.39 -0.98 -18.27
C PHE A 269 -6.44 -1.33 -19.76
N ASP A 270 -5.47 -0.83 -20.52
CA ASP A 270 -5.26 -1.18 -21.94
C ASP A 270 -4.31 -2.39 -22.13
N LYS A 271 -3.84 -2.95 -21.02
CA LYS A 271 -2.98 -4.13 -20.91
C LYS A 271 -3.46 -5.03 -19.79
N ASP A 272 -2.96 -6.26 -19.78
CA ASP A 272 -3.17 -7.20 -18.69
C ASP A 272 -2.35 -6.78 -17.47
N ILE A 273 -3.02 -6.33 -16.41
CA ILE A 273 -2.44 -5.89 -15.14
C ILE A 273 -3.15 -6.63 -14.01
N ALA A 274 -2.43 -7.55 -13.39
CA ALA A 274 -2.90 -8.34 -12.25
C ALA A 274 -2.45 -7.75 -10.91
N ASP A 275 -1.23 -7.22 -10.86
CA ASP A 275 -0.65 -6.64 -9.66
C ASP A 275 -0.01 -5.28 -9.95
N ILE A 276 0.12 -4.43 -8.94
CA ILE A 276 0.60 -3.04 -9.06
C ILE A 276 1.63 -2.71 -7.97
N ALA A 277 2.67 -1.97 -8.35
CA ALA A 277 3.65 -1.41 -7.42
C ALA A 277 3.86 0.08 -7.75
N ILE A 278 3.52 0.94 -6.79
CA ILE A 278 3.59 2.39 -6.86
C ILE A 278 4.93 2.81 -6.28
N ALA A 279 5.60 3.73 -6.97
CA ALA A 279 6.87 4.24 -6.47
C ALA A 279 6.62 5.07 -5.22
N GLN A 280 7.32 4.75 -4.13
CA GLN A 280 7.10 5.45 -2.87
C GLN A 280 7.89 6.77 -2.89
N PRO A 281 7.34 7.84 -2.30
CA PRO A 281 8.02 9.13 -2.27
C PRO A 281 9.34 9.03 -1.47
N ARG A 282 10.31 9.84 -1.87
CA ARG A 282 11.66 9.88 -1.27
C ARG A 282 11.76 10.90 -0.16
#